data_AF-A0A3E3DH91-F1
#
_entry.id   AF-A0A3E3DH91-F1
#
_cell.length_a   1.000
_cell.length_b   1.000
_cell.length_c   1.000
_cell.angle_alpha   90.00
_cell.angle_beta   90.00
_cell.angle_gamma   90.00
#
_symmetry.space_group_name_H-M   'P 1'
#
loop_
_entity.id
_entity.type
_entity.pdbx_description
1 polymer ?
#
loop_
_entity_poly.entity_id
_entity_poly.type
_entity_poly.pdbx_seq_one_letter_code
_entity_poly.pdbx_strand_id
1 'polypeptide(L)'
;MTIAIELGIALLFEFRERKLLVFIAEVNAVTQIILNILFTVVNYKEGALALVLCYVFFEGIVFIIEAFVYTIDIHRISKYHVSVGKAVVYALTANVISFMAGLLAALLLPAYF
;
A
#
# COMPACT_ATOMS: atom_id res chain seq x y z
N MET A 1 1.97 3.94 -9.01
CA MET A 1 3.38 3.47 -8.90
C MET A 1 3.46 2.23 -8.02
N THR A 2 2.77 2.28 -6.89
CA THR A 2 2.65 1.26 -5.84
C THR A 2 1.87 0.01 -6.23
N ILE A 3 0.78 0.10 -7.02
CA ILE A 3 0.09 -1.11 -7.56
C ILE A 3 1.05 -2.06 -8.32
N ALA A 4 2.00 -1.51 -9.09
CA ALA A 4 2.99 -2.32 -9.80
C ALA A 4 3.98 -3.00 -8.84
N ILE A 5 4.35 -2.31 -7.76
CA ILE A 5 5.22 -2.82 -6.69
C ILE A 5 4.51 -3.94 -5.94
N GLU A 6 3.26 -3.74 -5.53
CA GLU A 6 2.47 -4.75 -4.81
C GLU A 6 2.23 -5.99 -5.67
N LEU A 7 1.85 -5.83 -6.94
CA LEU A 7 1.67 -6.96 -7.84
C LEU A 7 3.00 -7.69 -8.09
N GLY A 8 4.12 -6.97 -8.18
CA GLY A 8 5.45 -7.57 -8.29
C GLY A 8 5.81 -8.40 -7.05
N ILE A 9 5.57 -7.87 -5.85
CA ILE A 9 5.81 -8.56 -4.59
C ILE A 9 4.83 -9.73 -4.42
N ALA A 10 3.57 -9.59 -4.85
CA ALA A 10 2.58 -10.66 -4.81
C ALA A 10 3.05 -11.86 -5.64
N LEU A 11 3.64 -11.61 -6.82
CA LEU A 11 4.26 -12.66 -7.64
C LEU A 11 5.47 -13.31 -6.95
N LEU A 12 6.32 -12.54 -6.25
CA LEU A 12 7.43 -13.09 -5.45
C LEU A 12 6.95 -13.95 -4.29
N PHE A 13 5.81 -13.62 -3.70
CA PHE A 13 5.12 -14.41 -2.68
C PHE A 13 4.26 -15.54 -3.26
N GLU A 14 4.38 -15.83 -4.57
CA GLU A 14 3.66 -16.89 -5.28
C GLU A 14 2.13 -16.72 -5.28
N PHE A 15 1.63 -15.51 -5.04
CA PHE A 15 0.22 -15.17 -5.24
C PHE A 15 -0.06 -15.05 -6.73
N ARG A 16 -0.29 -16.19 -7.38
CA ARG A 16 -0.50 -16.29 -8.83
C ARG A 16 -1.97 -16.38 -9.24
N GLU A 17 -2.88 -16.44 -8.28
CA GLU A 17 -4.31 -16.53 -8.57
C GLU A 17 -4.83 -15.16 -9.05
N ARG A 18 -5.46 -15.15 -10.24
CA ARG A 18 -5.99 -13.93 -10.84
C ARG A 18 -6.98 -13.20 -9.93
N LYS A 19 -7.83 -13.92 -9.20
CA LYS A 19 -8.77 -13.32 -8.24
C LYS A 19 -8.07 -12.64 -7.08
N LEU A 20 -7.00 -13.26 -6.56
CA LEU A 20 -6.20 -12.71 -5.47
C LEU A 20 -5.41 -11.47 -5.92
N LEU A 21 -4.84 -11.50 -7.13
CA LEU A 21 -4.12 -10.35 -7.71
C LEU A 21 -5.07 -9.16 -7.97
N VAL A 22 -6.27 -9.42 -8.49
CA VAL A 22 -7.29 -8.36 -8.68
C VAL A 22 -7.71 -7.78 -7.34
N PHE A 23 -7.94 -8.62 -6.33
CA PHE A 23 -8.28 -8.16 -4.98
C PHE A 23 -7.17 -7.29 -4.36
N ILE A 24 -5.92 -7.72 -4.44
CA ILE A 24 -4.76 -6.95 -3.99
C ILE A 24 -4.71 -5.58 -4.69
N ALA A 25 -4.91 -5.56 -6.02
CA ALA A 25 -4.89 -4.32 -6.79
C ALA A 25 -6.07 -3.40 -6.44
N GLU A 26 -7.26 -3.94 -6.18
CA GLU A 26 -8.43 -3.16 -5.77
C GLU A 26 -8.23 -2.52 -4.40
N VAL A 27 -7.79 -3.30 -3.40
CA VAL A 27 -7.50 -2.80 -2.05
C VAL A 27 -6.47 -1.68 -2.12
N ASN A 28 -5.37 -1.90 -2.85
CA ASN A 28 -4.31 -0.90 -3.00
C ASN A 28 -4.74 0.33 -3.80
N ALA A 29 -5.58 0.18 -4.82
CA ALA A 29 -6.10 1.32 -5.55
C ALA A 29 -6.97 2.20 -4.64
N VAL A 30 -7.84 1.59 -3.83
CA VAL A 30 -8.71 2.31 -2.89
C VAL A 30 -7.88 3.03 -1.82
N THR A 31 -6.93 2.35 -1.20
CA THR A 31 -6.08 2.95 -0.15
C THR A 31 -5.23 4.10 -0.70
N GLN A 32 -4.66 3.94 -1.90
CA GLN A 32 -3.88 5.00 -2.54
C GLN A 32 -4.72 6.22 -2.95
N ILE A 33 -5.97 6.02 -3.38
CA ILE A 33 -6.88 7.15 -3.66
C ILE A 33 -7.14 7.93 -2.37
N ILE A 34 -7.45 7.22 -1.27
CA ILE A 34 -7.68 7.84 0.04
C ILE A 34 -6.43 8.63 0.48
N LEU A 35 -5.26 8.02 0.39
CA LEU A 35 -4.01 8.63 0.81
C LEU A 35 -3.65 9.87 -0.03
N ASN A 36 -3.87 9.83 -1.35
CA ASN A 36 -3.66 10.99 -2.23
C ASN A 36 -4.60 12.15 -1.91
N ILE A 37 -5.87 11.88 -1.58
CA ILE A 37 -6.82 12.94 -1.19
C ILE A 37 -6.35 13.58 0.12
N LEU A 38 -5.99 12.76 1.13
CA LEU A 38 -5.48 13.25 2.41
C LEU A 38 -4.20 14.06 2.23
N PHE A 39 -3.27 13.57 1.41
CA PHE A 39 -2.03 14.25 1.08
C PHE A 39 -2.28 15.61 0.43
N THR A 40 -3.20 15.68 -0.53
CA THR A 40 -3.57 16.94 -1.21
C THR A 40 -4.12 17.97 -0.20
N VAL A 41 -4.96 17.54 0.75
CA VAL A 41 -5.53 18.42 1.79
C VAL A 41 -4.46 18.93 2.76
N VAL A 42 -3.50 18.08 3.15
CA VAL A 42 -2.41 18.47 4.06
C VAL A 42 -1.43 19.42 3.36
N ASN A 43 -1.06 19.12 2.11
CA ASN A 43 -0.16 19.96 1.31
C ASN A 43 -0.72 21.40 1.16
N TYR A 44 -2.04 21.51 0.99
CA TYR A 44 -2.69 22.82 0.87
C TYR A 44 -2.55 23.70 2.14
N LYS A 45 -2.35 23.10 3.33
CA LYS A 45 -2.38 23.81 4.61
C LYS A 45 -1.03 23.94 5.30
N GLU A 46 -0.12 22.98 5.09
CA GLU A 46 1.09 22.84 5.89
C GLU A 46 2.30 22.55 4.99
N GLY A 47 3.46 23.16 5.31
CA GLY A 47 4.67 23.05 4.50
C GLY A 47 5.28 21.64 4.42
N ALA A 48 6.35 21.49 3.63
CA ALA A 48 6.95 20.20 3.24
C ALA A 48 7.26 19.22 4.40
N LEU A 49 7.58 19.71 5.60
CA LEU A 49 7.92 18.87 6.74
C LEU A 49 6.69 18.22 7.39
N ALA A 50 5.58 18.94 7.49
CA ALA A 50 4.30 18.42 7.96
C ALA A 50 3.72 17.40 6.98
N LEU A 51 3.91 17.64 5.68
CA LEU A 51 3.53 16.73 4.61
C LEU A 51 4.22 15.36 4.74
N VAL A 52 5.53 15.33 5.01
CA VAL A 52 6.26 14.07 5.23
C VAL A 52 5.75 13.35 6.48
N LEU A 53 5.58 14.06 7.61
CA LEU A 53 5.09 13.45 8.86
C LEU A 53 3.67 12.88 8.71
N CYS A 54 2.76 13.61 8.06
CA CYS A 54 1.42 13.13 7.76
C CYS A 54 1.43 11.94 6.81
N TYR A 55 2.27 11.98 5.76
CA TYR A 55 2.40 10.86 4.81
C TYR A 55 2.84 9.58 5.54
N VAL A 56 3.88 9.63 6.39
CA VAL A 56 4.32 8.46 7.19
C VAL A 56 3.20 7.94 8.09
N PHE A 57 2.48 8.83 8.75
CA PHE A 57 1.40 8.45 9.66
C PHE A 57 0.23 7.77 8.92
N PHE A 58 -0.23 8.35 7.80
CA PHE A 58 -1.33 7.79 7.03
C PHE A 58 -0.94 6.49 6.33
N GLU A 59 0.28 6.36 5.85
CA GLU A 59 0.76 5.11 5.26
C GLU A 59 0.78 3.99 6.31
N GLY A 60 1.15 4.31 7.56
CA GLY A 60 1.07 3.37 8.67
C GLY A 60 -0.36 2.88 8.95
N ILE A 61 -1.36 3.77 8.82
CA ILE A 61 -2.78 3.41 8.96
C ILE A 61 -3.22 2.52 7.79
N VAL A 62 -2.85 2.88 6.55
CA VAL A 62 -3.14 2.10 5.35
C VAL A 62 -2.57 0.68 5.49
N PHE A 63 -1.32 0.54 5.92
CA PHE A 63 -0.71 -0.75 6.17
C PHE A 63 -1.51 -1.61 7.15
N ILE A 64 -2.00 -1.04 8.26
CA ILE A 64 -2.82 -1.76 9.25
C ILE A 64 -4.13 -2.22 8.61
N ILE A 65 -4.78 -1.36 7.82
CA ILE A 65 -6.03 -1.69 7.12
C ILE A 65 -5.79 -2.83 6.12
N GLU A 66 -4.74 -2.74 5.31
CA GLU A 66 -4.41 -3.76 4.31
C GLU A 66 -4.06 -5.10 4.95
N ALA A 67 -3.25 -5.09 6.02
CA ALA A 67 -2.94 -6.31 6.76
C ALA A 67 -4.21 -6.96 7.34
N PHE A 68 -5.14 -6.16 7.89
CA PHE A 68 -6.39 -6.66 8.42
C PHE A 68 -7.29 -7.26 7.31
N VAL A 69 -7.45 -6.52 6.19
CA VAL A 69 -8.22 -6.97 5.03
C VAL A 69 -7.64 -8.26 4.44
N TYR A 70 -6.32 -8.33 4.25
CA TYR A 70 -5.69 -9.53 3.72
C TYR A 70 -5.80 -10.73 4.65
N THR A 71 -5.65 -10.57 5.96
CA THR A 71 -5.78 -11.72 6.88
C THR A 71 -7.18 -12.31 6.91
N ILE A 72 -8.22 -11.49 6.79
CA ILE A 72 -9.62 -11.93 6.82
C ILE A 72 -10.05 -12.49 5.46
N ASP A 73 -9.82 -11.76 4.38
CA ASP A 73 -10.43 -12.05 3.08
C ASP A 73 -9.59 -12.98 2.20
N ILE A 74 -8.29 -13.17 2.48
CA ILE A 74 -7.45 -14.06 1.66
C ILE A 74 -7.94 -15.50 1.69
N HIS A 75 -8.49 -15.97 2.81
CA HIS A 75 -9.06 -17.31 2.93
C HIS A 75 -10.39 -17.46 2.18
N ARG A 76 -11.10 -16.35 1.95
CA ARG A 76 -12.35 -16.32 1.20
C ARG A 76 -12.11 -16.27 -0.31
N ILE A 77 -11.03 -15.61 -0.71
CA ILE A 77 -10.76 -15.29 -2.13
C ILE A 77 -9.82 -16.31 -2.77
N SER A 78 -8.81 -16.78 -2.03
CA SER A 78 -7.84 -17.76 -2.54
C SER A 78 -8.45 -19.15 -2.58
N LYS A 79 -8.32 -19.84 -3.72
CA LYS A 79 -8.61 -21.28 -3.84
C LYS A 79 -7.60 -22.15 -3.08
N TYR A 80 -6.41 -21.62 -2.83
CA TYR A 80 -5.31 -22.33 -2.19
C TYR A 80 -5.15 -21.85 -0.74
N HIS A 81 -4.68 -22.75 0.12
CA HIS A 81 -4.42 -22.42 1.52
C HIS A 81 -3.21 -21.47 1.60
N VAL A 82 -3.48 -20.17 1.77
CA VAL A 82 -2.46 -19.16 2.08
C VAL A 82 -2.42 -18.99 3.58
N SER A 83 -1.25 -19.15 4.20
CA SER A 83 -1.13 -18.95 5.64
C SER A 83 -1.28 -17.47 5.99
N VAL A 84 -1.98 -17.18 7.10
CA VAL A 84 -2.13 -15.82 7.66
C VAL A 84 -0.78 -15.12 7.77
N GLY A 85 0.26 -15.83 8.26
CA GLY A 85 1.61 -15.28 8.38
C GLY A 85 2.21 -14.85 7.04
N LYS A 86 2.01 -15.63 5.96
CA LYS A 86 2.47 -15.26 4.62
C LYS A 86 1.74 -14.01 4.10
N ALA A 87 0.44 -13.88 4.41
CA ALA A 87 -0.35 -12.69 4.06
C ALA A 87 0.11 -11.44 4.82
N VAL A 88 0.41 -11.55 6.11
CA VAL A 88 0.91 -10.43 6.92
C VAL A 88 2.30 -9.99 6.47
N VAL A 89 3.22 -10.94 6.26
CA VAL A 89 4.58 -10.64 5.79
C VAL A 89 4.54 -10.03 4.38
N TYR A 90 3.65 -10.52 3.51
CA TYR A 90 3.38 -9.90 2.22
C TYR A 90 2.91 -8.45 2.40
N ALA A 91 1.88 -8.20 3.21
CA ALA A 91 1.32 -6.87 3.43
C ALA A 91 2.40 -5.90 3.91
N LEU A 92 3.25 -6.36 4.83
CA LEU A 92 4.33 -5.57 5.42
C LEU A 92 5.41 -5.27 4.38
N THR A 93 5.83 -6.27 3.63
CA THR A 93 6.87 -6.10 2.59
C THR A 93 6.38 -5.17 1.49
N ALA A 94 5.14 -5.35 1.03
CA ALA A 94 4.51 -4.53 0.02
C ALA A 94 4.37 -3.08 0.48
N ASN A 95 3.79 -2.84 1.65
CA ASN A 95 3.62 -1.49 2.18
C ASN A 95 4.94 -0.80 2.48
N VAL A 96 5.95 -1.49 3.03
CA VAL A 96 7.26 -0.88 3.30
C VAL A 96 7.95 -0.44 2.00
N ILE A 97 7.92 -1.28 0.97
CA ILE A 97 8.56 -0.95 -0.32
C ILE A 97 7.77 0.17 -1.02
N SER A 98 6.44 0.11 -1.01
CA SER A 98 5.56 1.16 -1.52
C SER A 98 5.80 2.50 -0.80
N PHE A 99 5.90 2.48 0.53
CA PHE A 99 6.21 3.64 1.37
C PHE A 99 7.56 4.26 1.04
N MET A 100 8.63 3.45 0.95
CA MET A 100 9.96 3.94 0.59
C MET A 100 9.99 4.57 -0.80
N ALA A 101 9.27 3.95 -1.74
CA ALA A 101 9.15 4.47 -3.09
C ALA A 101 8.38 5.79 -3.12
N GLY A 102 7.30 5.91 -2.33
CA GLY A 102 6.54 7.14 -2.15
C GLY A 102 7.36 8.26 -1.50
N LEU A 103 8.14 7.95 -0.47
CA LEU A 103 9.02 8.89 0.22
C LEU A 103 10.14 9.40 -0.71
N LEU A 104 10.78 8.51 -1.46
CA LEU A 104 11.79 8.89 -2.46
C LEU A 104 11.19 9.78 -3.55
N ALA A 105 9.98 9.46 -4.03
CA ALA A 105 9.29 10.30 -5.00
C ALA A 105 9.00 11.70 -4.43
N ALA A 106 8.53 11.79 -3.18
CA ALA A 106 8.28 13.07 -2.51
C ALA A 106 9.57 13.90 -2.32
N LEU A 107 10.70 13.26 -2.03
CA LEU A 107 11.99 13.93 -1.85
C LEU A 107 12.67 14.34 -3.17
N LEU A 108 12.42 13.61 -4.28
CA LEU A 108 12.99 13.90 -5.61
C LEU A 108 12.15 14.90 -6.42
N LEU A 109 10.87 15.08 -6.08
CA LEU A 109 9.95 15.99 -6.76
C LEU A 109 9.60 17.29 -6.00
N PRO A 110 10.49 17.96 -5.22
CA PRO A 110 10.17 19.25 -4.64
C PRO A 110 9.97 20.36 -5.71
N ALA A 111 10.23 20.07 -7.00
CA ALA A 111 10.16 21.03 -8.10
C ALA A 111 8.81 21.05 -8.87
N TYR A 112 7.83 20.21 -8.54
CA TYR A 112 6.54 20.14 -9.28
C TYR A 112 5.29 20.34 -8.41
N PHE A 113 5.45 20.83 -7.17
CA PHE A 113 4.36 21.30 -6.31
C PHE A 113 4.56 22.76 -5.93
#